data_AF-A0A954XKC7-F1
#
_entry.id   AF-A0A954XKC7-F1
#
_cell.length_a   1.000
_cell.length_b   1.000
_cell.length_c   1.000
_cell.angle_alpha   90.00
_cell.angle_beta   90.00
_cell.angle_gamma   90.00
#
_symmetry.space_group_name_H-M   'P 1'
#
loop_
_entity.id
_entity.type
_entity.pdbx_description
1 polymer ?
#
loop_
_entity_poly.entity_id
_entity_poly.type
_entity_poly.pdbx_seq_one_letter_code
_entity_poly.pdbx_strand_id
1 'polypeptide(L)'
;MLCCPFRVAVKRKLNCVLLFLIALMLFTRASAVAADAPSAIPVKLEQNGQQWRLTRGGQPFSIRGVGGDGSLDLLSKSGGNSVRTWDVDDKTERLLDEAHRLGITVTLGIWLGHERHGFRYTSFDDVTAQTEKVRAAVERFKNHPAVLMWALGNEMEGYDGGDNPAIWQHVESLAAIVKRLDPHHPVMTVVAEIGGRRVQAIHRFCPSIDIVGINSYAGAATRPRRYREAGGTKPYVVTEYGVPGFWEVPKNELGSVDEPTSTTKAESYRRTYQALSDDQALCLGSFAFIWGHKQEATATWFGMMLPDGKKLAAVDAMTELWSGSPPTNRCPRIERLEIKGSARLKPGATFQASLTASDPESDSIKVRWVLTEDSQQFPTGGDFQAAPIGFPEAIGNADERQATITMPRGGGHYRLYVFVSDSQGGAATANVPLFVDTGIIPTQNFNLYGAEVAGVLGSFWHQSEVIFSHINRTGGGDNFFWGAYSQIGYYLTGEVRPYNHKGGVLTRVTPLDPVGKCHGLGAWEVVGRWSYIDLNDATVAGNELTNLSAGLNWHLNRNLKWQFQYIHGFLDNIAVGQSNANIYAMRVQMDF
;
A
#
# COMPACT_ATOMS: atom_id res chain seq x y z
N MET A 1 47.04 -43.59 67.11
CA MET A 1 47.65 -42.30 67.48
C MET A 1 46.50 -41.38 67.91
N LEU A 2 46.25 -41.26 69.22
CA LEU A 2 46.72 -40.15 70.09
C LEU A 2 46.21 -38.81 69.55
N CYS A 3 45.34 -38.03 70.19
CA CYS A 3 45.08 -37.80 71.62
C CYS A 3 43.64 -37.32 71.88
N CYS A 4 43.13 -37.60 73.07
CA CYS A 4 42.08 -36.83 73.77
C CYS A 4 42.81 -35.83 74.72
N PRO A 5 42.21 -34.71 75.20
CA PRO A 5 41.34 -34.81 76.37
C PRO A 5 40.23 -33.72 76.57
N PHE A 6 39.18 -34.14 77.29
CA PHE A 6 38.47 -33.49 78.44
C PHE A 6 37.63 -32.17 78.36
N ARG A 7 36.36 -32.35 78.80
CA ARG A 7 35.49 -31.59 79.76
C ARG A 7 35.31 -30.06 79.57
N VAL A 8 34.16 -29.40 79.75
CA VAL A 8 33.13 -29.36 80.83
C VAL A 8 31.90 -28.64 80.21
N ALA A 9 30.72 -29.27 80.10
CA ALA A 9 29.53 -29.11 80.95
C ALA A 9 28.94 -27.69 81.19
N VAL A 10 27.62 -27.60 80.96
CA VAL A 10 26.59 -26.87 81.74
C VAL A 10 25.96 -25.59 81.13
N LYS A 11 24.61 -25.69 81.00
CA LYS A 11 23.54 -24.66 81.00
C LYS A 11 23.35 -23.80 79.74
N ARG A 12 22.22 -24.04 79.05
CA ARG A 12 20.99 -23.23 79.20
C ARG A 12 19.82 -23.82 78.40
N LYS A 13 18.82 -24.33 79.14
CA LYS A 13 17.42 -24.44 78.70
C LYS A 13 16.86 -23.02 78.60
N LEU A 14 16.64 -22.52 77.39
CA LEU A 14 15.63 -21.54 76.96
C LEU A 14 16.02 -21.13 75.54
N ASN A 15 15.41 -21.75 74.52
CA ASN A 15 15.32 -21.21 73.15
C ASN A 15 14.55 -22.13 72.16
N CYS A 16 14.17 -23.35 72.54
CA CYS A 16 13.42 -24.23 71.62
C CYS A 16 11.93 -23.91 71.47
N VAL A 17 11.32 -23.07 72.32
CA VAL A 17 9.89 -22.73 72.20
C VAL A 17 9.67 -21.50 71.29
N LEU A 18 10.65 -20.60 71.18
CA LEU A 18 10.53 -19.41 70.33
C LEU A 18 10.83 -19.72 68.85
N LEU A 19 11.69 -20.71 68.58
CA LEU A 19 12.01 -21.17 67.21
C LEU A 19 10.89 -22.03 66.59
N PHE A 20 10.04 -22.67 67.39
CA PHE A 20 8.91 -23.45 66.87
C PHE A 20 7.68 -22.59 66.55
N LEU A 21 7.50 -21.46 67.24
CA LEU A 21 6.42 -20.49 66.97
C LEU A 21 6.71 -19.61 65.75
N ILE A 22 7.97 -19.32 65.45
CA ILE A 22 8.37 -18.59 64.22
C ILE A 22 8.26 -19.48 62.98
N ALA A 23 8.52 -20.79 63.11
CA ALA A 23 8.32 -21.75 62.02
C ALA A 23 6.83 -22.01 61.70
N LEU A 24 5.92 -21.87 62.69
CA LEU A 24 4.48 -22.06 62.50
C LEU A 24 3.75 -20.78 62.03
N MET A 25 4.31 -19.59 62.27
CA MET A 25 3.81 -18.32 61.69
C MET A 25 4.32 -18.06 60.26
N LEU A 26 5.27 -18.85 59.75
CA LEU A 26 5.72 -18.80 58.36
C LEU A 26 4.93 -19.75 57.42
N PHE A 27 3.94 -20.48 57.94
CA PHE A 27 3.05 -21.36 57.16
C PHE A 27 1.58 -20.89 57.11
N THR A 28 1.28 -19.65 57.52
CA THR A 28 0.00 -19.01 57.20
C THR A 28 0.06 -18.42 55.80
N ARG A 29 -0.42 -19.22 54.84
CA ARG A 29 -0.94 -18.82 53.51
C ARG A 29 -0.48 -17.44 53.02
N ALA A 30 0.74 -17.39 52.50
CA ALA A 30 0.92 -16.67 51.26
C ALA A 30 0.10 -17.42 50.21
N SER A 31 -1.18 -17.04 50.06
CA SER A 31 -1.83 -17.18 48.77
C SER A 31 -1.01 -16.28 47.86
N ALA A 32 0.02 -16.85 47.22
CA ALA A 32 0.51 -16.30 45.99
C ALA A 32 -0.74 -16.14 45.14
N VAL A 33 -1.14 -14.90 44.88
CA VAL A 33 -1.98 -14.58 43.74
C VAL A 33 -1.15 -15.11 42.59
N ALA A 34 -1.44 -16.35 42.15
CA ALA A 34 -1.16 -16.73 40.79
C ALA A 34 -1.80 -15.61 40.00
N ALA A 35 -0.98 -14.79 39.33
CA ALA A 35 -1.53 -13.91 38.31
C ALA A 35 -2.31 -14.85 37.40
N ASP A 36 -3.64 -14.73 37.41
CA ASP A 36 -4.49 -15.50 36.51
C ASP A 36 -3.86 -15.34 35.12
N ALA A 37 -3.65 -16.46 34.43
CA ALA A 37 -3.24 -16.41 33.05
C ALA A 37 -4.19 -15.44 32.33
N PRO A 38 -3.68 -14.50 31.50
CA PRO A 38 -4.52 -13.51 30.86
C PRO A 38 -5.73 -14.20 30.21
N SER A 39 -6.92 -13.91 30.72
CA SER A 39 -8.16 -14.49 30.22
C SER A 39 -8.74 -13.58 29.15
N ALA A 40 -9.27 -14.17 28.07
CA ALA A 40 -9.99 -13.43 27.03
C ALA A 40 -11.06 -12.51 27.66
N ILE A 41 -11.14 -11.26 27.20
CA ILE A 41 -12.22 -10.36 27.59
C ILE A 41 -13.30 -10.48 26.52
N PRO A 42 -14.48 -11.07 26.82
CA PRO A 42 -15.47 -11.38 25.79
C PRO A 42 -15.94 -10.12 25.06
N VAL A 43 -15.99 -10.20 23.74
CA VAL A 43 -16.52 -9.18 22.84
C VAL A 43 -17.78 -9.73 22.17
N LYS A 44 -18.90 -9.01 22.26
CA LYS A 44 -20.20 -9.48 21.80
C LYS A 44 -20.90 -8.44 20.96
N LEU A 45 -21.71 -8.91 20.02
CA LEU A 45 -22.68 -8.10 19.32
C LEU A 45 -24.04 -8.24 19.99
N GLU A 46 -24.64 -7.11 20.32
CA GLU A 46 -25.99 -7.03 20.86
C GLU A 46 -26.89 -6.33 19.84
N GLN A 47 -28.05 -6.91 19.58
CA GLN A 47 -29.04 -6.35 18.66
C GLN A 47 -30.26 -5.88 19.45
N ASN A 48 -30.69 -4.64 19.21
CA ASN A 48 -31.95 -4.10 19.71
C ASN A 48 -32.75 -3.52 18.53
N GLY A 49 -33.73 -4.29 18.03
CA GLY A 49 -34.45 -3.95 16.81
C GLY A 49 -33.51 -3.90 15.60
N GLN A 50 -33.38 -2.72 14.99
CA GLN A 50 -32.48 -2.48 13.85
C GLN A 50 -31.10 -1.94 14.26
N GLN A 51 -30.86 -1.76 15.56
CA GLN A 51 -29.59 -1.23 16.07
C GLN A 51 -28.68 -2.36 16.52
N TRP A 52 -27.41 -2.27 16.14
CA TRP A 52 -26.33 -3.12 16.61
C TRP A 52 -25.40 -2.36 17.53
N ARG A 53 -24.91 -3.03 18.56
CA ARG A 53 -23.91 -2.51 19.50
C ARG A 53 -22.83 -3.55 19.75
N LEU A 54 -21.58 -3.10 19.79
CA LEU A 54 -20.46 -3.92 20.24
C LEU A 54 -20.30 -3.72 21.76
N THR A 55 -20.14 -4.81 22.50
CA THR A 55 -19.79 -4.78 23.92
C THR A 55 -18.50 -5.55 24.17
N ARG A 56 -17.70 -5.07 25.12
CA ARG A 56 -16.45 -5.70 25.56
C ARG A 56 -16.45 -5.81 27.08
N GLY A 57 -16.35 -7.02 27.61
CA GLY A 57 -16.50 -7.27 29.05
C GLY A 57 -17.87 -6.83 29.58
N GLY A 58 -18.90 -6.85 28.74
CA GLY A 58 -20.26 -6.38 29.07
C GLY A 58 -20.46 -4.87 29.02
N GLN A 59 -19.44 -4.08 28.67
CA GLN A 59 -19.55 -2.62 28.54
C GLN A 59 -19.67 -2.22 27.06
N PRO A 60 -20.48 -1.19 26.70
CA PRO A 60 -20.53 -0.65 25.36
C PRO A 60 -19.13 -0.26 24.85
N PHE A 61 -18.84 -0.61 23.60
CA PHE A 61 -17.56 -0.33 22.96
C PHE A 61 -17.78 0.26 21.57
N SER A 62 -17.23 1.45 21.32
CA SER A 62 -17.18 2.06 19.98
C SER A 62 -15.74 2.14 19.53
N ILE A 63 -15.48 1.75 18.28
CA ILE A 63 -14.13 1.64 17.73
C ILE A 63 -13.65 3.03 17.29
N ARG A 64 -12.70 3.60 18.04
CA ARG A 64 -11.94 4.80 17.70
C ARG A 64 -10.53 4.35 17.31
N GLY A 65 -10.47 3.74 16.14
CA GLY A 65 -9.35 2.92 15.74
C GLY A 65 -8.42 3.60 14.74
N VAL A 66 -7.25 2.99 14.57
CA VAL A 66 -6.30 3.31 13.50
C VAL A 66 -5.72 2.06 12.84
N GLY A 67 -5.43 2.13 11.54
CA GLY A 67 -4.63 1.14 10.82
C GLY A 67 -3.23 1.69 10.56
N GLY A 68 -2.18 0.93 10.91
CA GLY A 68 -0.78 1.34 10.74
C GLY A 68 0.10 0.92 11.92
N ASP A 69 1.36 1.33 11.89
CA ASP A 69 2.41 0.95 12.85
C ASP A 69 2.97 2.14 13.67
N GLY A 70 2.31 3.30 13.60
CA GLY A 70 2.65 4.48 14.39
C GLY A 70 2.48 4.28 15.91
N SER A 71 2.93 5.27 16.67
CA SER A 71 2.98 5.19 18.15
C SER A 71 1.63 4.88 18.80
N LEU A 72 1.57 3.80 19.59
CA LEU A 72 0.41 3.44 20.41
C LEU A 72 0.23 4.37 21.62
N ASP A 73 1.32 4.89 22.18
CA ASP A 73 1.26 5.87 23.27
C ASP A 73 0.59 7.16 22.80
N LEU A 74 0.94 7.62 21.59
CA LEU A 74 0.26 8.77 20.97
C LEU A 74 -1.22 8.46 20.70
N LEU A 75 -1.55 7.25 20.23
CA LEU A 75 -2.93 6.85 19.99
C LEU A 75 -3.78 6.93 21.27
N SER A 76 -3.26 6.36 22.36
CA SER A 76 -3.91 6.39 23.67
C SER A 76 -4.11 7.83 24.16
N LYS A 77 -3.09 8.68 24.07
CA LYS A 77 -3.15 10.11 24.44
C LYS A 77 -4.12 10.91 23.56
N SER A 78 -4.28 10.52 22.30
CA SER A 78 -5.25 11.10 21.37
C SER A 78 -6.70 10.64 21.62
N GLY A 79 -6.94 9.72 22.56
CA GLY A 79 -8.27 9.18 22.85
C GLY A 79 -8.70 8.01 21.94
N GLY A 80 -7.80 7.53 21.07
CA GLY A 80 -8.00 6.30 20.32
C GLY A 80 -7.93 5.07 21.23
N ASN A 81 -8.60 3.99 20.84
CA ASN A 81 -8.77 2.80 21.69
C ASN A 81 -8.57 1.46 20.96
N SER A 82 -8.23 1.48 19.67
CA SER A 82 -8.07 0.26 18.89
C SER A 82 -7.06 0.40 17.77
N VAL A 83 -6.37 -0.68 17.43
CA VAL A 83 -5.57 -0.80 16.22
C VAL A 83 -5.99 -1.98 15.37
N ARG A 84 -5.84 -1.86 14.06
CA ARG A 84 -6.06 -2.95 13.11
C ARG A 84 -4.73 -3.39 12.51
N THR A 85 -4.54 -4.70 12.42
CA THR A 85 -3.42 -5.35 11.70
C THR A 85 -3.95 -6.07 10.46
N TRP A 86 -3.06 -6.40 9.52
CA TRP A 86 -3.41 -7.14 8.30
C TRP A 86 -2.99 -8.60 8.33
N ASP A 87 -2.03 -8.96 9.17
CA ASP A 87 -1.57 -10.33 9.33
C ASP A 87 -1.04 -10.57 10.74
N VAL A 88 -0.84 -11.86 11.06
CA VAL A 88 -0.20 -12.33 12.27
C VAL A 88 1.25 -12.73 11.96
N ASP A 89 2.18 -12.08 12.65
CA ASP A 89 3.63 -12.24 12.48
C ASP A 89 4.37 -12.34 13.83
N ASP A 90 5.70 -12.38 13.77
CA ASP A 90 6.58 -12.48 14.95
C ASP A 90 6.52 -11.25 15.87
N LYS A 91 5.91 -10.14 15.42
CA LYS A 91 5.75 -8.91 16.22
C LYS A 91 4.40 -8.86 16.94
N THR A 92 3.44 -9.70 16.54
CA THR A 92 2.05 -9.64 16.99
C THR A 92 1.90 -9.78 18.50
N GLU A 93 2.66 -10.68 19.14
CA GLU A 93 2.62 -10.86 20.59
C GLU A 93 3.06 -9.60 21.35
N ARG A 94 4.17 -8.97 20.93
CA ARG A 94 4.63 -7.71 21.52
C ARG A 94 3.66 -6.56 21.29
N LEU A 95 3.03 -6.51 20.12
CA LEU A 95 1.99 -5.52 19.82
C LEU A 95 0.80 -5.67 20.77
N LEU A 96 0.34 -6.90 20.97
CA LEU A 96 -0.77 -7.24 21.84
C LEU A 96 -0.46 -6.86 23.31
N ASP A 97 0.73 -7.21 23.81
CA ASP A 97 1.17 -6.86 25.16
C ASP A 97 1.21 -5.34 25.37
N GLU A 98 1.81 -4.61 24.43
CA GLU A 98 1.90 -3.15 24.50
C GLU A 98 0.52 -2.48 24.39
N ALA A 99 -0.33 -2.96 23.49
CA ALA A 99 -1.70 -2.50 23.38
C ALA A 99 -2.46 -2.73 24.70
N HIS A 100 -2.32 -3.92 25.30
CA HIS A 100 -2.96 -4.22 26.58
C HIS A 100 -2.50 -3.27 27.69
N ARG A 101 -1.18 -3.03 27.78
CA ARG A 101 -0.59 -2.11 28.75
C ARG A 101 -1.14 -0.70 28.63
N LEU A 102 -1.47 -0.26 27.42
CA LEU A 102 -2.02 1.06 27.11
C LEU A 102 -3.56 1.11 27.11
N GLY A 103 -4.24 -0.01 27.40
CA GLY A 103 -5.70 -0.10 27.34
C GLY A 103 -6.27 -0.06 25.91
N ILE A 104 -5.43 -0.33 24.92
CA ILE A 104 -5.77 -0.39 23.50
C ILE A 104 -6.16 -1.82 23.14
N THR A 105 -7.15 -1.95 22.26
CA THR A 105 -7.57 -3.23 21.69
C THR A 105 -6.99 -3.46 20.30
N VAL A 106 -6.94 -4.71 19.85
CA VAL A 106 -6.37 -5.08 18.55
C VAL A 106 -7.39 -5.89 17.76
N THR A 107 -7.79 -5.38 16.60
CA THR A 107 -8.43 -6.19 15.56
C THR A 107 -7.32 -6.92 14.81
N LEU A 108 -7.24 -8.24 15.03
CA LEU A 108 -6.18 -9.07 14.45
C LEU A 108 -6.57 -9.48 13.03
N GLY A 109 -5.86 -8.92 12.05
CA GLY A 109 -5.93 -9.37 10.67
C GLY A 109 -5.24 -10.71 10.51
N ILE A 110 -5.82 -11.58 9.68
CA ILE A 110 -5.15 -12.79 9.20
C ILE A 110 -5.18 -12.72 7.68
N TRP A 111 -3.99 -12.67 7.06
CA TRP A 111 -3.90 -12.48 5.62
C TRP A 111 -4.47 -13.68 4.87
N LEU A 112 -5.40 -13.42 3.94
CA LEU A 112 -5.89 -14.42 3.00
C LEU A 112 -5.27 -14.18 1.63
N GLY A 113 -5.14 -15.27 0.88
CA GLY A 113 -4.42 -15.27 -0.39
C GLY A 113 -5.19 -14.52 -1.46
N HIS A 114 -4.49 -13.77 -2.31
CA HIS A 114 -5.10 -13.08 -3.44
C HIS A 114 -4.86 -13.87 -4.73
N GLU A 115 -5.89 -13.98 -5.57
CA GLU A 115 -5.76 -14.58 -6.90
C GLU A 115 -4.70 -13.84 -7.74
N ARG A 116 -4.63 -12.49 -7.61
CA ARG A 116 -3.58 -11.66 -8.25
C ARG A 116 -2.15 -12.00 -7.82
N HIS A 117 -1.96 -12.68 -6.69
CA HIS A 117 -0.67 -13.15 -6.19
C HIS A 117 -0.48 -14.66 -6.38
N GLY A 118 -1.35 -15.31 -7.17
CA GLY A 118 -1.25 -16.73 -7.50
C GLY A 118 -1.96 -17.68 -6.55
N PHE A 119 -2.70 -17.20 -5.54
CA PHE A 119 -3.49 -18.08 -4.66
C PHE A 119 -4.72 -18.62 -5.38
N ARG A 120 -4.99 -19.93 -5.27
CA ARG A 120 -6.13 -20.57 -5.95
C ARG A 120 -7.15 -21.06 -4.95
N TYR A 121 -8.30 -20.40 -4.87
CA TYR A 121 -9.41 -20.80 -3.99
C TYR A 121 -10.07 -22.13 -4.36
N THR A 122 -9.75 -22.68 -5.54
CA THR A 122 -10.19 -24.00 -6.00
C THR A 122 -9.14 -25.10 -5.75
N SER A 123 -7.95 -24.75 -5.25
CA SER A 123 -6.88 -25.70 -4.95
C SER A 123 -7.02 -26.22 -3.53
N PHE A 124 -7.14 -27.55 -3.38
CA PHE A 124 -7.20 -28.20 -2.08
C PHE A 124 -5.99 -27.88 -1.19
N ASP A 125 -4.79 -27.86 -1.76
CA ASP A 125 -3.55 -27.62 -1.02
C ASP A 125 -3.47 -26.16 -0.53
N ASP A 126 -3.82 -25.19 -1.39
CA ASP A 126 -3.77 -23.76 -1.08
C ASP A 126 -4.73 -23.43 0.08
N VAL A 127 -5.99 -23.90 -0.02
CA VAL A 127 -7.02 -23.66 1.01
C VAL A 127 -6.75 -24.41 2.30
N THR A 128 -6.19 -25.63 2.23
CA THR A 128 -5.82 -26.41 3.43
C THR A 128 -4.67 -25.74 4.18
N ALA A 129 -3.63 -25.32 3.46
CA ALA A 129 -2.50 -24.61 4.07
C ALA A 129 -2.94 -23.29 4.71
N GLN A 130 -3.82 -22.53 4.06
CA GLN A 130 -4.39 -21.31 4.63
C GLN A 130 -5.26 -21.58 5.86
N THR A 131 -6.06 -22.64 5.84
CA THR A 131 -6.88 -23.06 6.98
C THR A 131 -6.02 -23.34 8.21
N GLU A 132 -4.93 -24.09 8.05
CA GLU A 132 -4.04 -24.41 9.18
C GLU A 132 -3.32 -23.16 9.71
N LYS A 133 -2.94 -22.21 8.85
CA LYS A 133 -2.40 -20.92 9.30
C LYS A 133 -3.40 -20.13 10.13
N VAL A 134 -4.66 -20.05 9.69
CA VAL A 134 -5.74 -19.38 10.43
C VAL A 134 -5.97 -20.06 11.78
N ARG A 135 -6.03 -21.40 11.82
CA ARG A 135 -6.20 -22.16 13.08
C ARG A 135 -5.07 -21.88 14.07
N ALA A 136 -3.82 -21.91 13.60
CA ALA A 136 -2.66 -21.66 14.43
C ALA A 136 -2.65 -20.24 15.01
N ALA A 137 -2.99 -19.23 14.20
CA ALA A 137 -3.09 -17.84 14.66
C ALA A 137 -4.16 -17.68 15.75
N VAL A 138 -5.34 -18.27 15.56
CA VAL A 138 -6.45 -18.19 16.53
C VAL A 138 -6.10 -18.91 17.83
N GLU A 139 -5.60 -20.15 17.77
CA GLU A 139 -5.19 -20.89 18.97
C GLU A 139 -4.13 -20.14 19.77
N ARG A 140 -3.20 -19.47 19.09
CA ARG A 140 -2.12 -18.72 19.74
C ARG A 140 -2.62 -17.48 20.48
N PHE A 141 -3.55 -16.71 19.90
CA PHE A 141 -3.88 -15.37 20.43
C PHE A 141 -5.30 -15.19 20.97
N LYS A 142 -6.21 -16.16 20.82
CA LYS A 142 -7.61 -16.05 21.29
C LYS A 142 -7.80 -15.68 22.76
N ASN A 143 -6.83 -16.01 23.62
CA ASN A 143 -6.91 -15.72 25.06
C ASN A 143 -6.33 -14.35 25.43
N HIS A 144 -5.67 -13.65 24.50
CA HIS A 144 -4.99 -12.41 24.82
C HIS A 144 -6.00 -11.28 25.06
N PRO A 145 -5.96 -10.55 26.20
CA PRO A 145 -7.00 -9.60 26.60
C PRO A 145 -7.11 -8.37 25.69
N ALA A 146 -6.06 -8.03 24.93
CA ALA A 146 -6.11 -6.96 23.93
C ALA A 146 -6.90 -7.33 22.67
N VAL A 147 -7.17 -8.61 22.39
CA VAL A 147 -7.91 -8.98 21.17
C VAL A 147 -9.33 -8.39 21.22
N LEU A 148 -9.72 -7.73 20.12
CA LEU A 148 -11.07 -7.20 19.93
C LEU A 148 -11.92 -8.15 19.09
N MET A 149 -11.40 -8.52 17.92
CA MET A 149 -12.06 -9.37 16.93
C MET A 149 -11.05 -9.87 15.90
N TRP A 150 -11.45 -10.88 15.12
CA TRP A 150 -10.67 -11.44 14.03
C TRP A 150 -11.08 -10.82 12.69
N ALA A 151 -10.14 -10.37 11.88
CA ALA A 151 -10.38 -9.88 10.53
C ALA A 151 -9.78 -10.87 9.51
N LEU A 152 -10.62 -11.71 8.92
CA LEU A 152 -10.22 -12.69 7.92
C LEU A 152 -10.03 -12.01 6.56
N GLY A 153 -8.78 -11.79 6.20
CA GLY A 153 -8.32 -11.22 4.95
C GLY A 153 -8.70 -9.76 4.71
N ASN A 154 -8.20 -9.24 3.59
CA ASN A 154 -8.32 -7.84 3.21
C ASN A 154 -8.37 -7.71 1.69
N GLU A 155 -9.52 -7.36 1.13
CA GLU A 155 -9.68 -7.14 -0.33
C GLU A 155 -9.29 -8.35 -1.19
N MET A 156 -9.41 -9.57 -0.61
CA MET A 156 -9.03 -10.80 -1.28
C MET A 156 -9.94 -11.12 -2.48
N GLU A 157 -11.14 -10.55 -2.49
CA GLU A 157 -12.13 -10.68 -3.56
C GLU A 157 -11.75 -9.92 -4.84
N GLY A 158 -10.68 -9.11 -4.79
CA GLY A 158 -10.20 -8.30 -5.91
C GLY A 158 -11.11 -7.11 -6.20
N TYR A 159 -10.88 -6.42 -7.32
CA TYR A 159 -11.58 -5.18 -7.70
C TYR A 159 -12.73 -5.40 -8.70
N ASP A 160 -12.95 -6.63 -9.17
CA ASP A 160 -14.04 -6.99 -10.10
C ASP A 160 -15.42 -7.02 -9.39
N GLY A 161 -16.35 -7.86 -9.86
CA GLY A 161 -17.70 -8.01 -9.30
C GLY A 161 -17.76 -8.37 -7.81
N GLY A 162 -16.63 -8.85 -7.24
CA GLY A 162 -16.49 -9.18 -5.82
C GLY A 162 -17.41 -10.31 -5.38
N ASP A 163 -17.75 -11.23 -6.29
CA ASP A 163 -18.83 -12.20 -6.17
C ASP A 163 -18.42 -13.63 -6.47
N ASN A 164 -17.11 -13.89 -6.58
CA ASN A 164 -16.55 -15.22 -6.78
C ASN A 164 -16.96 -16.13 -5.59
N PRO A 165 -17.81 -17.14 -5.81
CA PRO A 165 -18.33 -17.96 -4.72
C PRO A 165 -17.26 -18.83 -4.07
N ALA A 166 -16.17 -19.18 -4.78
CA ALA A 166 -15.08 -19.96 -4.19
C ALA A 166 -14.37 -19.20 -3.06
N ILE A 167 -14.16 -17.89 -3.25
CA ILE A 167 -13.59 -17.00 -2.23
C ILE A 167 -14.49 -16.97 -1.01
N TRP A 168 -15.77 -16.64 -1.22
CA TRP A 168 -16.71 -16.48 -0.11
C TRP A 168 -17.01 -17.78 0.64
N GLN A 169 -17.06 -18.92 -0.05
CA GLN A 169 -17.19 -20.22 0.62
C GLN A 169 -15.96 -20.55 1.47
N HIS A 170 -14.75 -20.21 1.01
CA HIS A 170 -13.56 -20.39 1.83
C HIS A 170 -13.56 -19.46 3.04
N VAL A 171 -13.88 -18.17 2.86
CA VAL A 171 -14.02 -17.19 3.96
C VAL A 171 -15.03 -17.69 5.00
N GLU A 172 -16.20 -18.19 4.58
CA GLU A 172 -17.18 -18.77 5.48
C GLU A 172 -16.63 -19.98 6.23
N SER A 173 -15.94 -20.90 5.53
CA SER A 173 -15.36 -22.08 6.17
C SER A 173 -14.36 -21.71 7.27
N LEU A 174 -13.54 -20.68 7.03
CA LEU A 174 -12.60 -20.15 8.00
C LEU A 174 -13.32 -19.46 9.16
N ALA A 175 -14.32 -18.63 8.89
CA ALA A 175 -15.11 -17.96 9.92
C ALA A 175 -15.81 -18.95 10.87
N ALA A 176 -16.37 -20.04 10.31
CA ALA A 176 -16.96 -21.12 11.09
C ALA A 176 -15.94 -21.85 11.96
N ILE A 177 -14.70 -22.02 11.48
CA ILE A 177 -13.60 -22.60 12.26
C ILE A 177 -13.20 -21.65 13.40
N VAL A 178 -12.98 -20.36 13.12
CA VAL A 178 -12.62 -19.35 14.12
C VAL A 178 -13.65 -19.35 15.26
N LYS A 179 -14.95 -19.30 14.94
CA LYS A 179 -16.02 -19.32 15.94
C LYS A 179 -16.05 -20.56 16.84
N ARG A 180 -15.61 -21.72 16.33
CA ARG A 180 -15.49 -22.94 17.15
C ARG A 180 -14.27 -22.89 18.06
N LEU A 181 -13.17 -22.30 17.62
CA LEU A 181 -11.92 -22.22 18.38
C LEU A 181 -11.95 -21.10 19.43
N ASP A 182 -12.63 -20.01 19.11
CA ASP A 182 -12.75 -18.80 19.92
C ASP A 182 -14.22 -18.32 19.95
N PRO A 183 -14.98 -18.68 20.99
CA PRO A 183 -16.35 -18.20 21.18
C PRO A 183 -16.41 -16.81 21.82
N HIS A 184 -15.28 -16.18 22.13
CA HIS A 184 -15.22 -14.91 22.86
C HIS A 184 -15.13 -13.69 21.97
N HIS A 185 -14.73 -13.84 20.70
CA HIS A 185 -14.50 -12.71 19.79
C HIS A 185 -15.30 -12.84 18.48
N PRO A 186 -15.87 -11.73 17.95
CA PRO A 186 -16.51 -11.71 16.65
C PRO A 186 -15.53 -11.96 15.49
N VAL A 187 -16.09 -12.34 14.35
CA VAL A 187 -15.33 -12.52 13.09
C VAL A 187 -15.80 -11.52 12.03
N MET A 188 -14.85 -10.80 11.46
CA MET A 188 -15.03 -9.84 10.38
C MET A 188 -14.31 -10.35 9.12
N THR A 189 -14.80 -9.96 7.93
CA THR A 189 -14.03 -10.03 6.66
C THR A 189 -13.98 -8.62 6.07
N VAL A 190 -12.88 -8.27 5.40
CA VAL A 190 -12.67 -6.90 4.90
C VAL A 190 -12.68 -6.83 3.38
N VAL A 191 -13.50 -5.94 2.82
CA VAL A 191 -13.68 -5.74 1.37
C VAL A 191 -13.18 -4.40 0.85
N ALA A 192 -12.82 -4.38 -0.44
CA ALA A 192 -12.48 -3.18 -1.20
C ALA A 192 -13.75 -2.44 -1.61
N GLU A 193 -14.16 -1.46 -0.80
CA GLU A 193 -15.42 -0.76 -1.01
C GLU A 193 -16.65 -1.72 -1.02
N ILE A 194 -17.83 -1.22 -1.38
CA ILE A 194 -19.10 -1.98 -1.49
C ILE A 194 -19.60 -2.10 -2.93
N GLY A 195 -18.75 -1.80 -3.92
CA GLY A 195 -19.11 -1.93 -5.33
C GLY A 195 -19.47 -3.37 -5.72
N GLY A 196 -20.16 -3.53 -6.85
CA GLY A 196 -20.55 -4.86 -7.34
C GLY A 196 -21.54 -5.57 -6.42
N ARG A 197 -21.31 -6.86 -6.15
CA ARG A 197 -22.21 -7.69 -5.31
C ARG A 197 -21.58 -8.09 -3.96
N ARG A 198 -20.52 -7.41 -3.51
CA ARG A 198 -19.77 -7.74 -2.27
C ARG A 198 -20.67 -7.89 -1.04
N VAL A 199 -21.51 -6.88 -0.77
CA VAL A 199 -22.46 -6.89 0.36
C VAL A 199 -23.39 -8.10 0.26
N GLN A 200 -24.02 -8.28 -0.91
CA GLN A 200 -24.94 -9.40 -1.17
C GLN A 200 -24.24 -10.76 -1.02
N ALA A 201 -22.99 -10.88 -1.48
CA ALA A 201 -22.21 -12.10 -1.41
C ALA A 201 -21.88 -12.49 0.03
N ILE A 202 -21.42 -11.55 0.86
CA ILE A 202 -21.18 -11.81 2.29
C ILE A 202 -22.48 -12.22 2.98
N HIS A 203 -23.57 -11.51 2.72
CA HIS A 203 -24.88 -11.82 3.29
C HIS A 203 -25.40 -13.21 2.90
N ARG A 204 -25.11 -13.65 1.67
CA ARG A 204 -25.59 -14.93 1.14
C ARG A 204 -24.69 -16.10 1.53
N PHE A 205 -23.38 -15.94 1.44
CA PHE A 205 -22.43 -17.03 1.51
C PHE A 205 -21.70 -17.12 2.84
N CYS A 206 -21.69 -16.05 3.65
CA CYS A 206 -20.91 -15.98 4.88
C CYS A 206 -21.77 -15.78 6.15
N PRO A 207 -22.64 -16.74 6.52
CA PRO A 207 -23.44 -16.63 7.74
C PRO A 207 -22.61 -16.55 9.02
N SER A 208 -21.41 -17.12 9.07
CA SER A 208 -20.53 -17.10 10.25
C SER A 208 -19.77 -15.79 10.43
N ILE A 209 -19.69 -14.94 9.40
CA ILE A 209 -19.14 -13.58 9.52
C ILE A 209 -20.12 -12.70 10.30
N ASP A 210 -19.65 -12.09 11.38
CA ASP A 210 -20.44 -11.22 12.25
C ASP A 210 -20.51 -9.77 11.73
N ILE A 211 -19.37 -9.27 11.24
CA ILE A 211 -19.16 -7.86 10.91
C ILE A 211 -18.64 -7.75 9.47
N VAL A 212 -19.12 -6.76 8.72
CA VAL A 212 -18.55 -6.40 7.41
C VAL A 212 -17.51 -5.31 7.60
N GLY A 213 -16.24 -5.60 7.30
CA GLY A 213 -15.18 -4.60 7.24
C GLY A 213 -15.13 -3.96 5.85
N ILE A 214 -15.04 -2.64 5.78
CA ILE A 214 -15.08 -1.91 4.52
C ILE A 214 -13.92 -0.93 4.46
N ASN A 215 -13.00 -1.15 3.52
CA ASN A 215 -12.03 -0.14 3.15
C ASN A 215 -12.70 0.89 2.25
N SER A 216 -12.69 2.16 2.65
CA SER A 216 -13.42 3.21 1.96
C SER A 216 -12.74 4.57 2.15
N TYR A 217 -12.38 5.21 1.04
CA TYR A 217 -11.72 6.51 1.03
C TYR A 217 -12.69 7.62 0.57
N ALA A 218 -12.73 8.01 -0.71
CA ALA A 218 -13.56 9.14 -1.15
C ALA A 218 -15.05 8.98 -0.77
N GLY A 219 -15.58 7.75 -0.85
CA GLY A 219 -16.97 7.44 -0.53
C GLY A 219 -17.31 7.31 0.96
N ALA A 220 -16.33 7.40 1.87
CA ALA A 220 -16.49 7.00 3.27
C ALA A 220 -17.56 7.77 4.04
N ALA A 221 -17.63 9.09 3.85
CA ALA A 221 -18.64 9.92 4.50
C ALA A 221 -20.08 9.57 4.07
N THR A 222 -20.26 8.93 2.92
CA THR A 222 -21.58 8.50 2.41
C THR A 222 -21.89 7.03 2.70
N ARG A 223 -20.99 6.33 3.40
CA ARG A 223 -21.09 4.89 3.68
C ARG A 223 -22.38 4.47 4.37
N PRO A 224 -22.86 5.16 5.42
CA PRO A 224 -24.07 4.78 6.13
C PRO A 224 -25.29 4.59 5.22
N ARG A 225 -25.48 5.52 4.28
CA ARG A 225 -26.58 5.46 3.33
C ARG A 225 -26.36 4.35 2.30
N ARG A 226 -25.20 4.34 1.64
CA ARG A 226 -24.93 3.43 0.51
C ARG A 226 -24.89 1.97 0.94
N TYR A 227 -24.42 1.68 2.16
CA TYR A 227 -24.41 0.31 2.70
C TYR A 227 -25.84 -0.23 2.89
N ARG A 228 -26.78 0.60 3.37
CA ARG A 228 -28.19 0.22 3.49
C ARG A 228 -28.87 0.06 2.12
N GLU A 229 -28.60 0.98 1.19
CA GLU A 229 -29.09 0.88 -0.20
C GLU A 229 -28.59 -0.39 -0.91
N ALA A 230 -27.39 -0.86 -0.58
CA ALA A 230 -26.84 -2.13 -1.06
C ALA A 230 -27.45 -3.37 -0.39
N GLY A 231 -28.38 -3.20 0.56
CA GLY A 231 -29.04 -4.28 1.29
C GLY A 231 -28.28 -4.79 2.52
N GLY A 232 -27.31 -4.01 3.04
CA GLY A 232 -26.54 -4.37 4.23
C GLY A 232 -27.39 -4.42 5.50
N THR A 233 -27.36 -5.55 6.21
CA THR A 233 -28.10 -5.75 7.48
C THR A 233 -27.22 -6.20 8.64
N LYS A 234 -26.00 -6.68 8.36
CA LYS A 234 -24.97 -6.97 9.37
C LYS A 234 -24.34 -5.64 9.80
N PRO A 235 -23.90 -5.50 11.05
CA PRO A 235 -23.12 -4.34 11.44
C PRO A 235 -21.82 -4.28 10.63
N TYR A 236 -21.29 -3.06 10.46
CA TYR A 236 -20.07 -2.83 9.70
C TYR A 236 -19.08 -1.96 10.47
N VAL A 237 -17.82 -2.07 10.05
CA VAL A 237 -16.72 -1.20 10.49
C VAL A 237 -16.05 -0.66 9.24
N VAL A 238 -15.79 0.65 9.20
CA VAL A 238 -14.92 1.21 8.16
C VAL A 238 -13.48 0.97 8.57
N THR A 239 -12.84 -0.01 7.93
CA THR A 239 -11.55 -0.57 8.34
C THR A 239 -10.35 0.21 7.84
N GLU A 240 -10.56 1.09 6.85
CA GLU A 240 -9.60 2.07 6.37
C GLU A 240 -10.38 3.28 5.82
N TYR A 241 -10.02 4.48 6.27
CA TYR A 241 -10.48 5.73 5.67
C TYR A 241 -9.45 6.85 5.84
N GLY A 242 -9.54 7.86 4.97
CA GLY A 242 -8.68 9.03 4.98
C GLY A 242 -9.06 10.00 3.89
N VAL A 243 -8.04 10.52 3.18
CA VAL A 243 -8.24 11.25 1.92
C VAL A 243 -8.70 10.31 0.81
N PRO A 244 -9.32 10.81 -0.28
CA PRO A 244 -9.51 10.03 -1.50
C PRO A 244 -8.24 9.28 -1.90
N GLY A 245 -8.40 8.03 -2.35
CA GLY A 245 -7.30 7.30 -2.96
C GLY A 245 -6.81 8.04 -4.20
N PHE A 246 -5.52 7.98 -4.52
CA PHE A 246 -4.97 8.64 -5.71
C PHE A 246 -5.61 8.12 -7.02
N TRP A 247 -6.13 6.89 -7.01
CA TRP A 247 -6.91 6.32 -8.12
C TRP A 247 -8.33 6.91 -8.26
N GLU A 248 -8.82 7.61 -7.24
CA GLU A 248 -10.11 8.32 -7.23
C GLU A 248 -9.96 9.80 -7.62
N VAL A 249 -8.72 10.27 -7.83
CA VAL A 249 -8.40 11.66 -8.18
C VAL A 249 -8.03 11.73 -9.67
N PRO A 250 -8.64 12.64 -10.45
CA PRO A 250 -8.28 12.82 -11.85
C PRO A 250 -6.85 13.34 -11.99
N LYS A 251 -6.16 12.89 -13.06
CA LYS A 251 -4.85 13.45 -13.41
C LYS A 251 -5.00 14.90 -13.87
N ASN A 252 -4.05 15.75 -13.48
CA ASN A 252 -3.96 17.14 -13.90
C ASN A 252 -3.36 17.27 -15.32
N GLU A 253 -3.19 18.50 -15.83
CA GLU A 253 -2.65 18.79 -17.16
C GLU A 253 -1.19 18.31 -17.37
N LEU A 254 -0.49 18.01 -16.28
CA LEU A 254 0.86 17.43 -16.31
C LEU A 254 0.84 15.90 -16.28
N GLY A 255 -0.33 15.25 -16.20
CA GLY A 255 -0.43 13.79 -16.06
C GLY A 255 -0.19 13.25 -14.64
N SER A 256 0.03 14.14 -13.67
CA SER A 256 0.23 13.84 -12.25
C SER A 256 -1.07 13.97 -11.45
N VAL A 257 -1.07 13.54 -10.19
CA VAL A 257 -2.18 13.75 -9.24
C VAL A 257 -1.87 14.89 -8.28
N ASP A 258 -2.84 15.77 -8.06
CA ASP A 258 -2.72 16.86 -7.08
C ASP A 258 -3.00 16.34 -5.68
N GLU A 259 -2.07 16.61 -4.76
CA GLU A 259 -2.19 16.16 -3.38
C GLU A 259 -2.62 17.33 -2.48
N PRO A 260 -3.70 17.17 -1.67
CA PRO A 260 -4.11 18.20 -0.73
C PRO A 260 -3.04 18.42 0.37
N THR A 261 -2.96 19.64 0.91
CA THR A 261 -2.10 19.91 2.08
C THR A 261 -2.56 19.11 3.30
N SER A 262 -1.66 18.78 4.23
CA SER A 262 -2.03 18.07 5.47
C SER A 262 -3.17 18.76 6.24
N THR A 263 -3.24 20.10 6.18
CA THR A 263 -4.33 20.91 6.75
C THR A 263 -5.67 20.59 6.07
N THR A 264 -5.72 20.52 4.73
CA THR A 264 -6.92 20.12 3.99
C THR A 264 -7.27 18.64 4.21
N LYS A 265 -6.27 17.77 4.37
CA LYS A 265 -6.50 16.34 4.66
C LYS A 265 -7.27 16.14 5.96
N ALA A 266 -6.94 16.88 7.01
CA ALA A 266 -7.58 16.80 8.31
C ALA A 266 -9.12 16.95 8.24
N GLU A 267 -9.62 17.82 7.36
CA GLU A 267 -11.06 17.99 7.14
C GLU A 267 -11.74 16.76 6.51
N SER A 268 -11.02 15.99 5.69
CA SER A 268 -11.55 14.74 5.13
C SER A 268 -11.70 13.66 6.19
N TYR A 269 -10.75 13.57 7.14
CA TYR A 269 -10.87 12.69 8.30
C TYR A 269 -12.04 13.10 9.19
N ARG A 270 -12.18 14.40 9.48
CA ARG A 270 -13.27 14.94 10.30
C ARG A 270 -14.65 14.63 9.72
N ARG A 271 -14.87 15.01 8.46
CA ARG A 271 -16.14 14.77 7.75
C ARG A 271 -16.51 13.29 7.74
N THR A 272 -15.53 12.42 7.49
CA THR A 272 -15.76 10.98 7.45
C THR A 272 -16.11 10.43 8.82
N TYR A 273 -15.30 10.71 9.85
CA TYR A 273 -15.56 10.19 11.19
C TYR A 273 -16.91 10.65 11.76
N GLN A 274 -17.28 11.92 11.54
CA GLN A 274 -18.59 12.44 11.95
C GLN A 274 -19.73 11.68 11.27
N ALA A 275 -19.69 11.54 9.95
CA ALA A 275 -20.74 10.81 9.23
C ALA A 275 -20.86 9.34 9.65
N LEU A 276 -19.73 8.68 9.96
CA LEU A 276 -19.74 7.30 10.49
C LEU A 276 -20.26 7.23 11.92
N SER A 277 -19.95 8.22 12.74
CA SER A 277 -20.43 8.33 14.13
C SER A 277 -21.93 8.63 14.19
N ASP A 278 -22.51 9.26 13.17
CA ASP A 278 -23.94 9.52 13.10
C ASP A 278 -24.76 8.24 12.81
N ASP A 279 -24.13 7.18 12.28
CA ASP A 279 -24.79 5.89 12.03
C ASP A 279 -24.82 4.99 13.27
N GLN A 280 -25.72 5.32 14.20
CA GLN A 280 -25.95 4.55 15.42
C GLN A 280 -26.70 3.22 15.20
N ALA A 281 -27.04 2.87 13.95
CA ALA A 281 -27.79 1.66 13.65
C ALA A 281 -26.87 0.49 13.31
N LEU A 282 -25.92 0.69 12.39
CA LEU A 282 -25.11 -0.40 11.84
C LEU A 282 -23.59 -0.18 11.99
N CYS A 283 -23.12 1.06 12.17
CA CYS A 283 -21.70 1.35 12.25
C CYS A 283 -21.17 1.08 13.68
N LEU A 284 -20.16 0.23 13.82
CA LEU A 284 -19.51 -0.06 15.11
C LEU A 284 -18.27 0.81 15.39
N GLY A 285 -17.92 1.68 14.44
CA GLY A 285 -16.78 2.58 14.48
C GLY A 285 -15.88 2.44 13.26
N SER A 286 -14.63 2.89 13.38
CA SER A 286 -13.74 3.02 12.22
C SER A 286 -12.25 3.00 12.56
N PHE A 287 -11.44 2.78 11.55
CA PHE A 287 -9.97 2.81 11.60
C PHE A 287 -9.41 3.85 10.62
N ALA A 288 -8.87 4.95 11.15
CA ALA A 288 -8.21 5.97 10.32
C ALA A 288 -6.90 5.42 9.72
N PHE A 289 -6.60 5.78 8.46
CA PHE A 289 -5.48 5.18 7.72
C PHE A 289 -4.65 6.23 6.93
N ILE A 290 -3.30 6.23 6.99
CA ILE A 290 -2.44 5.33 7.77
C ILE A 290 -1.86 6.03 9.00
N TRP A 291 -2.01 5.40 10.16
CA TRP A 291 -1.40 5.85 11.40
C TRP A 291 0.09 5.52 11.41
N GLY A 292 0.87 6.52 11.03
CA GLY A 292 2.27 6.37 10.69
C GLY A 292 2.56 7.06 9.36
N HIS A 293 3.49 6.49 8.61
CA HIS A 293 3.90 6.99 7.29
C HIS A 293 4.12 5.82 6.34
N LYS A 294 3.91 6.05 5.05
CA LYS A 294 4.16 5.07 3.99
C LYS A 294 4.36 5.81 2.67
N GLN A 295 5.34 5.37 1.88
CA GLN A 295 5.44 5.78 0.48
C GLN A 295 4.31 5.09 -0.29
N GLU A 296 3.32 5.88 -0.72
CA GLU A 296 2.18 5.37 -1.48
C GLU A 296 1.61 6.48 -2.38
N ALA A 297 1.87 6.38 -3.68
CA ALA A 297 1.79 7.47 -4.68
C ALA A 297 2.77 8.62 -4.41
N THR A 298 2.79 9.16 -3.20
CA THR A 298 3.74 10.18 -2.76
C THR A 298 4.26 9.86 -1.36
N ALA A 299 5.27 10.59 -0.91
CA ALA A 299 5.80 10.46 0.46
C ALA A 299 4.80 10.85 1.56
N THR A 300 3.69 11.51 1.21
CA THR A 300 2.78 12.14 2.18
C THR A 300 1.32 11.78 1.99
N TRP A 301 0.95 10.98 0.97
CA TRP A 301 -0.45 10.82 0.53
C TRP A 301 -1.41 10.40 1.65
N PHE A 302 -1.17 9.26 2.28
CA PHE A 302 -2.03 8.72 3.35
C PHE A 302 -1.47 8.92 4.77
N GLY A 303 -0.17 9.21 4.91
CA GLY A 303 0.49 9.30 6.21
C GLY A 303 -0.16 10.33 7.15
N MET A 304 -0.42 9.92 8.39
CA MET A 304 -0.83 10.81 9.49
C MET A 304 0.37 11.32 10.30
N MET A 305 1.56 10.80 10.04
CA MET A 305 2.83 11.19 10.67
C MET A 305 3.94 11.29 9.62
N LEU A 306 5.01 11.99 9.98
CA LEU A 306 6.28 11.96 9.24
C LEU A 306 7.15 10.77 9.69
N PRO A 307 8.19 10.38 8.91
CA PRO A 307 9.10 9.29 9.29
C PRO A 307 9.82 9.49 10.62
N ASP A 308 9.99 10.73 11.06
CA ASP A 308 10.60 11.09 12.34
C ASP A 308 9.60 11.11 13.52
N GLY A 309 8.36 10.66 13.29
CA GLY A 309 7.31 10.56 14.29
C GLY A 309 6.51 11.84 14.53
N LYS A 310 6.81 12.96 13.85
CA LYS A 310 6.00 14.18 13.99
C LYS A 310 4.58 13.96 13.46
N LYS A 311 3.58 14.38 14.24
CA LYS A 311 2.17 14.23 13.86
C LYS A 311 1.77 15.27 12.82
N LEU A 312 0.84 14.90 11.94
CA LEU A 312 0.19 15.80 10.99
C LEU A 312 -1.23 16.15 11.47
N ALA A 313 -1.82 17.20 10.90
CA ALA A 313 -3.12 17.74 11.31
C ALA A 313 -4.28 16.73 11.34
N ALA A 314 -4.19 15.60 10.63
CA ALA A 314 -5.15 14.50 10.76
C ALA A 314 -5.19 13.92 12.18
N VAL A 315 -4.04 13.81 12.87
CA VAL A 315 -3.96 13.37 14.27
C VAL A 315 -4.67 14.35 15.20
N ASP A 316 -4.56 15.66 14.94
CA ASP A 316 -5.26 16.67 15.75
C ASP A 316 -6.77 16.58 15.58
N ALA A 317 -7.24 16.44 14.34
CA ALA A 317 -8.65 16.27 14.04
C ALA A 317 -9.22 15.04 14.75
N MET A 318 -8.49 13.91 14.68
CA MET A 318 -8.93 12.70 15.38
C MET A 318 -8.86 12.85 16.90
N THR A 319 -7.84 13.53 17.44
CA THR A 319 -7.73 13.80 18.88
C THR A 319 -8.93 14.57 19.39
N GLU A 320 -9.33 15.63 18.68
CA GLU A 320 -10.51 16.42 19.02
C GLU A 320 -11.80 15.60 19.02
N LEU A 321 -11.99 14.80 17.97
CA LEU A 321 -13.20 13.98 17.79
C LEU A 321 -13.29 12.82 18.78
N TRP A 322 -12.15 12.24 19.18
CA TRP A 322 -12.11 11.09 20.08
C TRP A 322 -12.14 11.46 21.55
N SER A 323 -11.41 12.51 21.94
CA SER A 323 -11.31 12.96 23.33
C SER A 323 -12.36 14.00 23.71
N GLY A 324 -12.95 14.69 22.73
CA GLY A 324 -13.91 15.78 22.93
C GLY A 324 -13.28 17.17 23.03
N SER A 325 -11.95 17.30 22.97
CA SER A 325 -11.24 18.57 22.96
C SER A 325 -10.00 18.55 22.06
N PRO A 326 -9.62 19.66 21.41
CA PRO A 326 -8.41 19.69 20.59
C PRO A 326 -7.15 19.43 21.43
N PRO A 327 -6.05 18.94 20.81
CA PRO A 327 -4.79 18.81 21.52
C PRO A 327 -4.29 20.19 21.98
N THR A 328 -3.56 20.22 23.10
CA THR A 328 -3.00 21.46 23.66
C THR A 328 -2.04 22.15 22.69
N ASN A 329 -1.26 21.37 21.93
CA ASN A 329 -0.43 21.85 20.85
C ASN A 329 -0.89 21.26 19.52
N ARG A 330 -1.31 22.13 18.60
CA ARG A 330 -1.78 21.78 17.27
C ARG A 330 -0.63 21.84 16.28
N CYS A 331 -0.78 21.09 15.19
CA CYS A 331 0.19 21.09 14.12
C CYS A 331 0.18 22.44 13.40
N PRO A 332 1.31 22.84 12.81
CA PRO A 332 1.37 23.95 11.87
C PRO A 332 0.30 23.81 10.77
N ARG A 333 -0.05 24.93 10.16
CA ARG A 333 -1.00 25.01 9.06
C ARG A 333 -0.30 25.54 7.82
N ILE A 334 -0.57 24.92 6.68
CA ILE A 334 -0.16 25.45 5.38
C ILE A 334 -1.41 25.99 4.70
N GLU A 335 -1.44 27.30 4.54
CA GLU A 335 -2.51 28.01 3.84
C GLU A 335 -2.29 27.96 2.34
N ARG A 336 -1.03 28.06 1.90
CA ARG A 336 -0.70 28.01 0.49
C ARG A 336 0.76 27.63 0.21
N LEU A 337 0.96 26.83 -0.83
CA LEU A 337 2.23 26.63 -1.52
C LEU A 337 2.02 27.06 -2.98
N GLU A 338 2.85 27.98 -3.47
CA GLU A 338 2.77 28.52 -4.82
C GLU A 338 4.13 28.44 -5.51
N ILE A 339 4.10 28.29 -6.83
CA ILE A 339 5.27 28.48 -7.68
C ILE A 339 5.04 29.70 -8.56
N LYS A 340 6.08 30.48 -8.80
CA LYS A 340 6.01 31.61 -9.71
C LYS A 340 6.11 31.14 -11.16
N GLY A 341 5.02 31.25 -11.90
CA GLY A 341 4.96 30.92 -13.32
C GLY A 341 4.34 29.55 -13.59
N SER A 342 4.79 28.89 -14.66
CA SER A 342 4.25 27.58 -15.06
C SER A 342 4.93 26.43 -14.32
N ALA A 343 4.16 25.38 -14.01
CA ALA A 343 4.69 24.10 -13.53
C ALA A 343 5.32 23.24 -14.65
N ARG A 344 5.14 23.65 -15.92
CA ARG A 344 5.86 23.12 -17.08
C ARG A 344 7.11 23.97 -17.32
N LEU A 345 8.26 23.40 -17.01
CA LEU A 345 9.56 24.08 -16.93
C LEU A 345 10.50 23.54 -18.00
N LYS A 346 11.54 24.32 -18.34
CA LYS A 346 12.63 23.85 -19.22
C LYS A 346 13.74 23.17 -18.41
N PRO A 347 14.56 22.30 -19.02
CA PRO A 347 15.80 21.79 -18.42
C PRO A 347 16.64 22.91 -17.81
N GLY A 348 17.05 22.76 -16.55
CA GLY A 348 17.87 23.76 -15.86
C GLY A 348 17.16 25.07 -15.51
N ALA A 349 15.85 25.19 -15.71
CA ALA A 349 15.12 26.41 -15.38
C ALA A 349 15.11 26.67 -13.87
N THR A 350 15.31 27.94 -13.50
CA THR A 350 15.21 28.40 -12.11
C THR A 350 13.91 29.17 -11.90
N PHE A 351 13.21 28.89 -10.81
CA PHE A 351 11.99 29.61 -10.41
C PHE A 351 11.93 29.80 -8.88
N GLN A 352 11.03 30.66 -8.43
CA GLN A 352 10.76 30.88 -7.00
C GLN A 352 9.49 30.14 -6.59
N ALA A 353 9.54 29.43 -5.48
CA ALA A 353 8.38 28.91 -4.77
C ALA A 353 8.15 29.73 -3.49
N SER A 354 6.89 29.97 -3.13
CA SER A 354 6.49 30.70 -1.93
C SER A 354 5.53 29.88 -1.07
N LEU A 355 5.68 30.02 0.25
CA LEU A 355 4.94 29.31 1.27
C LEU A 355 4.29 30.30 2.23
N THR A 356 3.00 30.11 2.47
CA THR A 356 2.28 30.73 3.58
C THR A 356 1.90 29.65 4.58
N ALA A 357 2.55 29.70 5.74
CA ALA A 357 2.33 28.77 6.83
C ALA A 357 2.30 29.53 8.18
N SER A 358 1.54 28.97 9.12
CA SER A 358 1.36 29.52 10.46
C SER A 358 1.32 28.41 11.50
N ASP A 359 1.62 28.74 12.74
CA ASP A 359 1.41 27.84 13.87
C ASP A 359 0.24 28.35 14.73
N PRO A 360 -0.76 27.51 15.08
CA PRO A 360 -1.94 27.98 15.81
C PRO A 360 -1.64 28.55 17.21
N GLU A 361 -0.55 28.11 17.83
CA GLU A 361 -0.07 28.58 19.13
C GLU A 361 1.03 29.65 18.99
N SER A 362 1.35 30.06 17.75
CA SER A 362 2.42 31.00 17.40
C SER A 362 3.82 30.51 17.76
N ASP A 363 4.02 29.19 17.78
CA ASP A 363 5.35 28.61 17.92
C ASP A 363 6.23 28.88 16.69
N SER A 364 7.55 28.85 16.90
CA SER A 364 8.51 28.96 15.79
C SER A 364 8.43 27.75 14.88
N ILE A 365 8.26 27.99 13.58
CA ILE A 365 8.25 26.93 12.56
C ILE A 365 9.60 26.79 11.87
N LYS A 366 9.93 25.56 11.46
CA LYS A 366 11.04 25.25 10.56
C LYS A 366 10.49 24.71 9.25
N VAL A 367 11.07 25.13 8.13
CA VAL A 367 10.63 24.72 6.80
C VAL A 367 11.75 23.97 6.08
N ARG A 368 11.41 22.82 5.51
CA ARG A 368 12.30 22.02 4.67
C ARG A 368 11.68 21.81 3.30
N TRP A 369 12.41 22.26 2.28
CA TRP A 369 12.07 22.11 0.87
C TRP A 369 12.76 20.88 0.29
N VAL A 370 12.06 20.08 -0.50
CA VAL A 370 12.61 18.85 -1.11
C VAL A 370 12.07 18.72 -2.52
N LEU A 371 12.97 18.54 -3.49
CA LEU A 371 12.59 18.14 -4.84
C LEU A 371 12.86 16.64 -5.00
N THR A 372 11.91 15.89 -5.53
CA THR A 372 12.09 14.49 -5.92
C THR A 372 11.59 14.25 -7.34
N GLU A 373 11.90 13.09 -7.92
CA GLU A 373 11.11 12.57 -9.04
C GLU A 373 9.66 12.33 -8.60
N ASP A 374 8.70 12.47 -9.52
CA ASP A 374 7.29 12.14 -9.29
C ASP A 374 6.98 10.79 -9.93
N SER A 375 6.90 9.74 -9.11
CA SER A 375 6.59 8.39 -9.57
C SER A 375 5.25 8.39 -10.30
N GLN A 376 5.29 8.33 -11.64
CA GLN A 376 4.08 8.19 -12.47
C GLN A 376 3.46 6.79 -12.35
N GLN A 377 4.10 5.90 -11.59
CA GLN A 377 3.59 4.59 -11.24
C GLN A 377 2.79 4.68 -9.93
N PHE A 378 1.51 4.39 -10.05
CA PHE A 378 0.53 4.45 -8.97
C PHE A 378 -0.08 3.06 -8.74
N PRO A 379 0.70 2.08 -8.23
CA PRO A 379 0.19 0.72 -8.03
C PRO A 379 -0.87 0.70 -6.93
N THR A 380 -1.96 -0.04 -7.16
CA THR A 380 -3.12 -0.11 -6.27
C THR A 380 -3.09 -1.36 -5.37
N GLY A 381 -3.71 -1.27 -4.20
CA GLY A 381 -3.82 -2.39 -3.26
C GLY A 381 -2.65 -2.53 -2.30
N GLY A 382 -1.99 -1.40 -1.98
CA GLY A 382 -1.10 -1.28 -0.83
C GLY A 382 0.31 -1.85 -0.99
N ASP A 383 0.73 -2.27 -2.18
CA ASP A 383 2.05 -2.85 -2.43
C ASP A 383 3.20 -1.90 -2.07
N PHE A 384 4.36 -2.46 -1.72
CA PHE A 384 5.55 -1.69 -1.38
C PHE A 384 6.00 -0.80 -2.55
N GLN A 385 6.32 0.46 -2.24
CA GLN A 385 6.89 1.43 -3.18
C GLN A 385 8.17 2.01 -2.59
N ALA A 386 9.26 1.99 -3.37
CA ALA A 386 10.49 2.66 -2.97
C ALA A 386 10.30 4.19 -3.00
N ALA A 387 10.97 4.89 -2.09
CA ALA A 387 10.99 6.36 -2.12
C ALA A 387 11.67 6.85 -3.42
N PRO A 388 11.11 7.86 -4.11
CA PRO A 388 11.73 8.44 -5.30
C PRO A 388 13.09 9.09 -5.00
N ILE A 389 13.90 9.24 -6.04
CA ILE A 389 15.20 9.92 -5.95
C ILE A 389 14.98 11.41 -5.64
N GLY A 390 15.77 11.94 -4.70
CA GLY A 390 15.76 13.35 -4.31
C GLY A 390 16.89 14.15 -4.94
N PHE A 391 16.64 15.45 -5.18
CA PHE A 391 17.57 16.42 -5.78
C PHE A 391 17.87 17.55 -4.79
N PRO A 392 18.67 17.31 -3.73
CA PRO A 392 18.98 18.34 -2.74
C PRO A 392 19.69 19.56 -3.34
N GLU A 393 20.51 19.37 -4.37
CA GLU A 393 21.23 20.41 -5.10
C GLU A 393 20.32 21.32 -5.93
N ALA A 394 19.08 20.89 -6.21
CA ALA A 394 18.08 21.72 -6.87
C ALA A 394 17.56 22.85 -5.96
N ILE A 395 17.71 22.71 -4.65
CA ILE A 395 17.24 23.70 -3.67
C ILE A 395 18.34 24.73 -3.43
N GLY A 396 18.11 25.96 -3.92
CA GLY A 396 19.00 27.10 -3.73
C GLY A 396 18.69 27.86 -2.44
N ASN A 397 18.69 29.20 -2.52
CA ASN A 397 18.35 30.05 -1.38
C ASN A 397 16.93 29.73 -0.90
N ALA A 398 16.81 29.29 0.36
CA ALA A 398 15.55 28.89 0.96
C ALA A 398 15.43 29.40 2.40
N ASP A 399 14.22 29.79 2.78
CA ASP A 399 13.82 30.22 4.12
C ASP A 399 12.41 29.69 4.46
N GLU A 400 11.79 30.19 5.54
CA GLU A 400 10.46 29.76 5.97
C GLU A 400 9.31 30.21 5.06
N ARG A 401 9.56 31.07 4.08
CA ARG A 401 8.55 31.70 3.21
C ARG A 401 8.79 31.44 1.74
N GLN A 402 10.00 31.11 1.32
CA GLN A 402 10.33 30.94 -0.10
C GLN A 402 11.55 30.05 -0.31
N ALA A 403 11.65 29.49 -1.51
CA ALA A 403 12.84 28.81 -1.99
C ALA A 403 13.04 29.03 -3.49
N THR A 404 14.30 29.26 -3.88
CA THR A 404 14.73 29.24 -5.27
C THR A 404 15.02 27.81 -5.68
N ILE A 405 14.34 27.32 -6.72
CA ILE A 405 14.45 25.95 -7.21
C ILE A 405 15.06 25.97 -8.60
N THR A 406 16.12 25.18 -8.83
CA THR A 406 16.72 24.96 -10.15
C THR A 406 16.43 23.53 -10.60
N MET A 407 15.66 23.39 -11.68
CA MET A 407 15.26 22.07 -12.15
C MET A 407 16.45 21.27 -12.70
N PRO A 408 16.46 19.93 -12.53
CA PRO A 408 17.41 19.08 -13.22
C PRO A 408 17.34 19.25 -14.74
N ARG A 409 18.42 18.86 -15.43
CA ARG A 409 18.49 18.93 -16.90
C ARG A 409 17.73 17.80 -17.59
N GLY A 410 17.54 16.67 -16.92
CA GLY A 410 16.75 15.55 -17.44
C GLY A 410 15.27 15.93 -17.55
N GLY A 411 14.66 15.63 -18.70
CA GLY A 411 13.21 15.75 -18.85
C GLY A 411 12.46 14.78 -17.93
N GLY A 412 11.22 15.10 -17.57
CA GLY A 412 10.36 14.19 -16.79
C GLY A 412 9.52 14.87 -15.72
N HIS A 413 8.89 14.05 -14.87
CA HIS A 413 8.02 14.50 -13.79
C HIS A 413 8.79 14.60 -12.48
N TYR A 414 8.58 15.70 -11.78
CA TYR A 414 9.19 16.00 -10.49
C TYR A 414 8.10 16.47 -9.52
N ARG A 415 8.40 16.46 -8.22
CA ARG A 415 7.50 16.97 -7.20
C ARG A 415 8.28 17.76 -6.17
N LEU A 416 7.87 19.00 -5.96
CA LEU A 416 8.41 19.86 -4.91
C LEU A 416 7.55 19.71 -3.66
N TYR A 417 8.16 19.24 -2.57
CA TYR A 417 7.57 19.12 -1.25
C TYR A 417 8.04 20.25 -0.33
N VAL A 418 7.13 20.65 0.54
CA VAL A 418 7.39 21.44 1.74
C VAL A 418 6.99 20.65 2.96
N PHE A 419 7.88 20.60 3.95
CA PHE A 419 7.62 20.10 5.29
C PHE A 419 7.80 21.26 6.28
N VAL A 420 6.74 21.63 6.98
CA VAL A 420 6.76 22.62 8.06
C VAL A 420 6.69 21.88 9.39
N SER A 421 7.55 22.17 10.34
CA SER A 421 7.52 21.54 11.68
C SER A 421 7.66 22.56 12.80
N ASP A 422 6.94 22.35 13.88
CA ASP A 422 7.10 23.10 15.13
C ASP A 422 8.16 22.46 16.05
N SER A 423 8.31 23.03 17.25
CA SER A 423 9.19 22.50 18.30
C SER A 423 8.53 21.46 19.22
N GLN A 424 7.22 21.26 19.09
CA GLN A 424 6.35 20.48 19.98
C GLN A 424 5.94 19.13 19.36
N GLY A 425 6.47 18.78 18.19
CA GLY A 425 6.26 17.50 17.52
C GLY A 425 5.12 17.49 16.49
N GLY A 426 4.57 18.65 16.14
CA GLY A 426 3.64 18.84 15.04
C GLY A 426 4.33 19.19 13.72
N ALA A 427 3.69 18.81 12.62
CA ALA A 427 4.14 19.14 11.28
C ALA A 427 2.99 19.35 10.29
N ALA A 428 3.31 19.98 9.17
CA ALA A 428 2.44 20.12 8.01
C ALA A 428 3.18 19.86 6.70
N THR A 429 2.44 19.38 5.71
CA THR A 429 2.98 18.99 4.41
C THR A 429 2.17 19.59 3.28
N ALA A 430 2.86 20.06 2.25
CA ALA A 430 2.27 20.43 0.97
C ALA A 430 3.24 20.03 -0.14
N ASN A 431 2.74 19.83 -1.34
CA ASN A 431 3.58 19.62 -2.50
C ASN A 431 2.90 20.08 -3.79
N VAL A 432 3.70 20.20 -4.85
CA VAL A 432 3.23 20.56 -6.18
C VAL A 432 3.96 19.70 -7.23
N PRO A 433 3.24 19.07 -8.17
CA PRO A 433 3.87 18.38 -9.29
C PRO A 433 4.45 19.40 -10.29
N LEU A 434 5.59 19.04 -10.87
CA LEU A 434 6.35 19.82 -11.84
C LEU A 434 6.69 18.92 -13.02
N PHE A 435 6.81 19.49 -14.21
CA PHE A 435 7.21 18.76 -15.41
C PHE A 435 8.33 19.51 -16.12
N VAL A 436 9.48 18.85 -16.29
CA VAL A 436 10.58 19.37 -17.12
C VAL A 436 10.36 18.88 -18.54
N ASP A 437 9.96 19.83 -19.39
CA ASP A 437 9.73 19.64 -20.81
C ASP A 437 11.00 20.03 -21.56
N THR A 438 11.66 19.07 -22.21
CA THR A 438 12.81 19.34 -23.09
C THR A 438 12.45 20.25 -24.26
N GLY A 439 11.15 20.45 -24.51
CA GLY A 439 10.59 21.37 -25.48
C GLY A 439 10.67 20.86 -26.90
N ILE A 440 10.19 21.71 -27.82
CA ILE A 440 10.38 21.51 -29.25
C ILE A 440 11.82 21.86 -29.59
N ILE A 441 12.52 20.96 -30.29
CA ILE A 441 13.83 21.26 -30.88
C ILE A 441 13.58 22.12 -32.12
N PRO A 442 13.97 23.42 -32.14
CA PRO A 442 13.76 24.27 -33.31
C PRO A 442 14.70 23.82 -34.42
N THR A 443 14.15 23.50 -35.59
CA THR A 443 14.88 22.85 -36.68
C THR A 443 14.63 23.52 -38.01
N GLN A 444 15.64 23.53 -38.87
CA GLN A 444 15.49 23.90 -40.28
C GLN A 444 14.99 22.71 -41.09
N ASN A 445 15.55 21.53 -40.82
CA ASN A 445 15.16 20.25 -41.38
C ASN A 445 15.67 19.11 -40.47
N PHE A 446 15.15 17.91 -40.67
CA PHE A 446 15.70 16.69 -40.10
C PHE A 446 15.73 15.60 -41.17
N ASN A 447 16.70 14.71 -41.09
CA ASN A 447 16.82 13.56 -41.97
C ASN A 447 16.79 12.29 -41.11
N LEU A 448 15.93 11.36 -41.49
CA LEU A 448 15.88 10.03 -40.90
C LEU A 448 16.53 9.04 -41.87
N TYR A 449 17.50 8.28 -41.36
CA TYR A 449 18.16 7.20 -42.10
C TYR A 449 17.83 5.89 -41.41
N GLY A 450 17.10 5.01 -42.10
CA GLY A 450 16.71 3.70 -41.60
C GLY A 450 17.39 2.58 -42.39
N ALA A 451 17.82 1.54 -41.70
CA ALA A 451 18.22 0.28 -42.32
C ALA A 451 17.48 -0.87 -41.65
N GLU A 452 16.83 -1.71 -42.46
CA GLU A 452 16.04 -2.86 -42.01
C GLU A 452 16.62 -4.16 -42.58
N VAL A 453 16.58 -5.22 -41.78
CA VAL A 453 16.92 -6.58 -42.20
C VAL A 453 15.85 -7.52 -41.65
N ALA A 454 15.32 -8.39 -42.51
CA ALA A 454 14.41 -9.45 -42.10
C ALA A 454 14.71 -10.74 -42.86
N GLY A 455 14.51 -11.88 -42.21
CA GLY A 455 14.77 -13.18 -42.81
C GLY A 455 13.98 -14.29 -42.14
N VAL A 456 13.70 -15.35 -42.90
CA VAL A 456 13.02 -16.55 -42.43
C VAL A 456 13.80 -17.77 -42.89
N LEU A 457 14.14 -18.65 -41.95
CA LEU A 457 14.81 -19.92 -42.19
C LEU A 457 14.05 -21.02 -41.45
N GLY A 458 13.15 -21.70 -42.17
CA GLY A 458 12.23 -22.66 -41.56
C GLY A 458 11.40 -22.00 -40.45
N SER A 459 11.40 -22.60 -39.26
CA SER A 459 10.66 -22.07 -38.11
C SER A 459 11.32 -20.89 -37.42
N PHE A 460 12.56 -20.55 -37.78
CA PHE A 460 13.25 -19.38 -37.29
C PHE A 460 12.95 -18.17 -38.17
N TRP A 461 12.70 -17.01 -37.55
CA TRP A 461 12.65 -15.73 -38.23
C TRP A 461 13.39 -14.66 -37.44
N HIS A 462 13.89 -13.67 -38.17
CA HIS A 462 14.59 -12.51 -37.64
C HIS A 462 14.06 -11.24 -38.30
N GLN A 463 14.01 -10.16 -37.52
CA GLN A 463 13.71 -8.81 -37.97
C GLN A 463 14.49 -7.81 -37.12
N SER A 464 15.18 -6.87 -37.74
CA SER A 464 15.90 -5.80 -37.07
C SER A 464 15.79 -4.50 -37.85
N GLU A 465 15.90 -3.40 -37.13
CA GLU A 465 15.92 -2.05 -37.68
C GLU A 465 16.88 -1.18 -36.88
N VAL A 466 17.61 -0.30 -37.56
CA VAL A 466 18.34 0.81 -36.96
C VAL A 466 17.90 2.10 -37.63
N ILE A 467 17.63 3.12 -36.83
CA ILE A 467 17.22 4.44 -37.27
C ILE A 467 18.20 5.47 -36.70
N PHE A 468 18.69 6.35 -37.56
CA PHE A 468 19.45 7.54 -37.19
C PHE A 468 18.62 8.78 -37.53
N SER A 469 18.56 9.73 -36.61
CA SER A 469 17.89 11.00 -36.77
C SER A 469 18.92 12.12 -36.69
N HIS A 470 19.24 12.71 -37.84
CA HIS A 470 20.11 13.87 -37.91
C HIS A 470 19.27 15.14 -38.04
N ILE A 471 19.37 16.02 -37.06
CA ILE A 471 18.49 17.13 -36.83
C ILE A 471 19.29 18.43 -36.97
N ASN A 472 19.04 19.16 -38.06
CA ASN A 472 19.70 20.44 -38.32
C ASN A 472 18.97 21.56 -37.59
N ARG A 473 19.60 22.09 -36.55
CA ARG A 473 18.95 23.00 -35.59
C ARG A 473 18.99 24.45 -36.03
N THR A 474 17.92 25.17 -35.70
CA THR A 474 17.89 26.64 -35.84
C THR A 474 18.66 27.26 -34.68
N GLY A 475 19.89 27.73 -34.94
CA GLY A 475 20.67 28.52 -33.97
C GLY A 475 21.47 27.71 -32.94
N GLY A 476 22.09 26.59 -33.33
CA GLY A 476 22.96 25.77 -32.48
C GLY A 476 23.68 24.68 -33.29
N GLY A 477 24.39 23.78 -32.61
CA GLY A 477 24.91 22.56 -33.24
C GLY A 477 23.80 21.57 -33.56
N ASP A 478 24.05 20.70 -34.54
CA ASP A 478 23.09 19.65 -34.94
C ASP A 478 22.87 18.64 -33.81
N ASN A 479 21.72 17.97 -33.85
CA ASN A 479 21.40 16.88 -32.95
C ASN A 479 21.39 15.55 -33.71
N PHE A 480 22.00 14.52 -33.14
CA PHE A 480 22.04 13.17 -33.67
C PHE A 480 21.49 12.21 -32.62
N PHE A 481 20.32 11.64 -32.92
CA PHE A 481 19.73 10.58 -32.09
C PHE A 481 19.72 9.28 -32.87
N TRP A 482 19.76 8.15 -32.17
CA TRP A 482 19.67 6.88 -32.84
C TRP A 482 19.03 5.81 -31.97
N GLY A 483 18.47 4.81 -32.61
CA GLY A 483 17.90 3.66 -31.93
C GLY A 483 17.93 2.44 -32.83
N ALA A 484 17.95 1.28 -32.21
CA ALA A 484 17.96 0.02 -32.92
C ALA A 484 17.12 -1.02 -32.18
N TYR A 485 16.62 -2.00 -32.91
CA TYR A 485 16.16 -3.23 -32.32
C TYR A 485 16.56 -4.44 -33.16
N SER A 486 16.68 -5.58 -32.50
CA SER A 486 16.78 -6.89 -33.13
C SER A 486 15.81 -7.83 -32.45
N GLN A 487 14.99 -8.51 -33.25
CA GLN A 487 13.97 -9.42 -32.79
C GLN A 487 14.11 -10.75 -33.52
N ILE A 488 14.07 -11.82 -32.75
CA ILE A 488 14.10 -13.19 -33.25
C ILE A 488 12.87 -13.94 -32.74
N GLY A 489 12.40 -14.89 -33.52
CA GLY A 489 11.38 -15.82 -33.07
C GLY A 489 11.59 -17.21 -33.65
N TYR A 490 11.11 -18.21 -32.90
CA TYR A 490 11.16 -19.60 -33.30
C TYR A 490 9.81 -20.27 -33.01
N TYR A 491 9.19 -20.84 -34.04
CA TYR A 491 7.97 -21.64 -33.90
C TYR A 491 8.30 -23.05 -33.42
N LEU A 492 7.89 -23.38 -32.20
CA LEU A 492 8.08 -24.68 -31.56
C LEU A 492 7.27 -25.79 -32.26
N THR A 493 6.19 -25.40 -32.93
CA THR A 493 5.21 -26.28 -33.59
C THR A 493 5.47 -26.46 -35.09
N GLY A 494 6.57 -25.89 -35.62
CA GLY A 494 7.03 -26.13 -36.99
C GLY A 494 6.50 -25.15 -38.04
N GLU A 495 5.70 -24.16 -37.66
CA GLU A 495 5.24 -23.11 -38.58
C GLU A 495 6.41 -22.33 -39.19
N VAL A 496 6.21 -21.84 -40.41
CA VAL A 496 7.11 -20.92 -41.09
C VAL A 496 6.42 -19.58 -41.19
N ARG A 497 7.07 -18.52 -40.73
CA ARG A 497 6.49 -17.17 -40.81
C ARG A 497 6.46 -16.72 -42.27
N PRO A 498 5.31 -16.39 -42.87
CA PRO A 498 5.29 -16.05 -44.28
C PRO A 498 5.90 -14.66 -44.54
N TYR A 499 6.61 -14.51 -45.66
CA TYR A 499 7.17 -13.25 -46.11
C TYR A 499 6.52 -12.81 -47.43
N ASN A 500 5.94 -11.61 -47.45
CA ASN A 500 5.35 -11.02 -48.63
C ASN A 500 6.41 -10.28 -49.44
N HIS A 501 6.97 -10.93 -50.46
CA HIS A 501 7.99 -10.35 -51.33
C HIS A 501 7.56 -9.07 -52.07
N LYS A 502 6.26 -8.90 -52.35
CA LYS A 502 5.76 -7.67 -53.01
C LYS A 502 5.69 -6.50 -52.05
N GLY A 503 5.40 -6.77 -50.77
CA GLY A 503 5.27 -5.76 -49.73
C GLY A 503 6.52 -5.57 -48.88
N GLY A 504 7.53 -6.45 -49.01
CA GLY A 504 8.73 -6.43 -48.18
C GLY A 504 8.51 -6.78 -46.71
N VAL A 505 7.35 -7.36 -46.34
CA VAL A 505 6.92 -7.51 -44.93
C VAL A 505 6.70 -8.97 -44.52
N LEU A 506 7.05 -9.29 -43.27
CA LEU A 506 6.64 -10.53 -42.62
C LEU A 506 5.15 -10.46 -42.29
N THR A 507 4.39 -11.43 -42.77
CA THR A 507 2.93 -11.45 -42.60
C THR A 507 2.52 -12.40 -41.48
N ARG A 508 1.20 -12.48 -41.28
CA ARG A 508 0.58 -13.33 -40.27
C ARG A 508 0.86 -14.81 -40.52
N VAL A 509 1.17 -15.54 -39.45
CA VAL A 509 1.27 -17.01 -39.47
C VAL A 509 -0.14 -17.63 -39.42
N THR A 510 -0.34 -18.73 -40.13
CA THR A 510 -1.52 -19.57 -39.97
C THR A 510 -1.06 -20.86 -39.31
N PRO A 511 -1.56 -21.21 -38.11
CA PRO A 511 -1.16 -22.44 -37.44
C PRO A 511 -1.37 -23.68 -38.31
N LEU A 512 -0.42 -24.62 -38.25
CA LEU A 512 -0.53 -25.90 -38.97
C LEU A 512 -1.69 -26.74 -38.45
N ASP A 513 -1.90 -26.70 -37.13
CA ASP A 513 -2.99 -27.40 -36.45
C ASP A 513 -3.78 -26.45 -35.52
N PRO A 514 -4.73 -25.67 -36.06
CA PRO A 514 -5.45 -24.65 -35.30
C PRO A 514 -6.32 -25.21 -34.18
N VAL A 515 -6.39 -24.47 -33.06
CA VAL A 515 -7.28 -24.78 -31.93
C VAL A 515 -8.74 -24.78 -32.38
N GLY A 516 -9.48 -25.81 -31.96
CA GLY A 516 -10.91 -26.00 -32.28
C GLY A 516 -11.18 -26.92 -33.47
N LYS A 517 -10.15 -27.37 -34.20
CA LYS A 517 -10.26 -28.50 -35.14
C LYS A 517 -9.55 -29.71 -34.55
N CYS A 518 -10.25 -30.83 -34.37
CA CYS A 518 -9.69 -32.16 -34.06
C CYS A 518 -8.53 -32.19 -33.02
N HIS A 519 -8.65 -31.44 -31.92
CA HIS A 519 -7.64 -31.32 -30.85
C HIS A 519 -6.36 -30.52 -31.17
N GLY A 520 -6.38 -29.66 -32.19
CA GLY A 520 -5.22 -28.85 -32.55
C GLY A 520 -4.70 -27.94 -31.45
N LEU A 521 -3.38 -27.88 -31.31
CA LEU A 521 -2.69 -27.13 -30.25
C LEU A 521 -2.41 -25.68 -30.61
N GLY A 522 -2.69 -25.24 -31.84
CA GLY A 522 -2.27 -23.94 -32.38
C GLY A 522 -0.75 -23.87 -32.60
N ALA A 523 -0.26 -22.68 -32.95
CA ALA A 523 1.18 -22.45 -33.13
C ALA A 523 1.79 -21.82 -31.87
N TRP A 524 2.85 -22.42 -31.34
CA TRP A 524 3.61 -21.88 -30.23
C TRP A 524 4.91 -21.28 -30.71
N GLU A 525 5.20 -20.05 -30.28
CA GLU A 525 6.36 -19.29 -30.73
C GLU A 525 7.05 -18.65 -29.53
N VAL A 526 8.35 -18.90 -29.40
CA VAL A 526 9.22 -18.17 -28.46
C VAL A 526 9.84 -16.99 -29.19
N VAL A 527 9.93 -15.85 -28.52
CA VAL A 527 10.42 -14.60 -29.09
C VAL A 527 11.42 -13.95 -28.15
N GLY A 528 12.53 -13.47 -28.70
CA GLY A 528 13.48 -12.61 -28.00
C GLY A 528 13.60 -11.27 -28.72
N ARG A 529 13.69 -10.17 -27.97
CA ARG A 529 13.92 -8.85 -28.54
C ARG A 529 14.93 -8.07 -27.70
N TRP A 530 15.87 -7.45 -28.37
CA TRP A 530 16.69 -6.38 -27.81
C TRP A 530 16.31 -5.07 -28.50
N SER A 531 16.21 -3.98 -27.75
CA SER A 531 16.09 -2.64 -28.32
C SER A 531 16.91 -1.64 -27.52
N TYR A 532 17.42 -0.62 -28.20
CA TYR A 532 18.18 0.48 -27.64
C TYR A 532 17.73 1.78 -28.26
N ILE A 533 17.72 2.85 -27.47
CA ILE A 533 17.54 4.21 -27.95
C ILE A 533 18.44 5.15 -27.17
N ASP A 534 19.09 6.06 -27.88
CA ASP A 534 19.90 7.15 -27.36
C ASP A 534 19.33 8.47 -27.83
N LEU A 535 18.85 9.25 -26.86
CA LEU A 535 18.28 10.57 -27.06
C LEU A 535 19.15 11.68 -26.44
N ASN A 536 20.41 11.38 -26.13
CA ASN A 536 21.36 12.33 -25.58
C ASN A 536 22.24 12.93 -26.67
N ASP A 537 22.03 14.20 -27.01
CA ASP A 537 23.00 14.93 -27.83
C ASP A 537 22.89 16.45 -27.66
N ALA A 538 24.01 17.14 -27.80
CA ALA A 538 24.16 18.59 -27.65
C ALA A 538 23.48 19.15 -26.40
N THR A 539 22.36 19.88 -26.56
CA THR A 539 21.60 20.48 -25.45
C THR A 539 20.38 19.66 -25.04
N VAL A 540 20.19 18.47 -25.61
CA VAL A 540 19.04 17.60 -25.35
C VAL A 540 19.49 16.45 -24.45
N ALA A 541 18.90 16.42 -23.26
CA ALA A 541 19.09 15.39 -22.24
C ALA A 541 17.90 14.42 -22.27
N GLY A 542 17.82 13.60 -23.32
CA GLY A 542 16.70 12.69 -23.58
C GLY A 542 16.83 11.30 -22.94
N ASN A 543 18.00 10.99 -22.37
CA ASN A 543 18.37 9.70 -21.75
C ASN A 543 18.56 8.53 -22.73
N GLU A 544 19.14 7.45 -22.24
CA GLU A 544 19.32 6.19 -22.97
C GLU A 544 18.47 5.07 -22.36
N LEU A 545 17.86 4.24 -23.20
CA LEU A 545 17.08 3.10 -22.73
C LEU A 545 17.41 1.85 -23.53
N THR A 546 17.89 0.82 -22.83
CA THR A 546 18.00 -0.55 -23.35
C THR A 546 16.85 -1.39 -22.83
N ASN A 547 16.16 -2.15 -23.69
CA ASN A 547 15.21 -3.17 -23.27
C ASN A 547 15.64 -4.54 -23.76
N LEU A 548 15.51 -5.53 -22.89
CA LEU A 548 15.55 -6.96 -23.22
C LEU A 548 14.17 -7.55 -23.00
N SER A 549 13.62 -8.21 -24.01
CA SER A 549 12.31 -8.84 -23.94
C SER A 549 12.39 -10.33 -24.25
N ALA A 550 11.67 -11.12 -23.46
CA ALA A 550 11.38 -12.52 -23.72
C ALA A 550 9.86 -12.68 -23.86
N GLY A 551 9.42 -13.43 -24.86
CA GLY A 551 8.00 -13.60 -25.12
C GLY A 551 7.63 -15.02 -25.50
N LEU A 552 6.39 -15.40 -25.15
CA LEU A 552 5.73 -16.61 -25.57
C LEU A 552 4.43 -16.23 -26.26
N ASN A 553 4.33 -16.55 -27.53
CA ASN A 553 3.17 -16.30 -28.35
C ASN A 553 2.45 -17.63 -28.62
N TRP A 554 1.13 -17.62 -28.46
CA TRP A 554 0.26 -18.71 -28.84
C TRP A 554 -0.71 -18.23 -29.91
N HIS A 555 -0.54 -18.70 -31.14
CA HIS A 555 -1.45 -18.41 -32.24
C HIS A 555 -2.48 -19.52 -32.29
N LEU A 556 -3.69 -19.25 -31.79
CA LEU A 556 -4.72 -20.28 -31.68
C LEU A 556 -5.28 -20.64 -33.05
N ASN A 557 -5.49 -19.64 -33.90
CA ASN A 557 -5.92 -19.79 -35.28
C ASN A 557 -5.45 -18.57 -36.11
N ARG A 558 -5.91 -18.45 -37.35
CA ARG A 558 -5.54 -17.35 -38.27
C ARG A 558 -5.94 -15.96 -37.79
N ASN A 559 -6.82 -15.85 -36.80
CA ASN A 559 -7.45 -14.61 -36.37
C ASN A 559 -7.23 -14.28 -34.90
N LEU A 560 -6.73 -15.23 -34.10
CA LEU A 560 -6.60 -15.09 -32.66
C LEU A 560 -5.20 -15.49 -32.18
N LYS A 561 -4.54 -14.56 -31.49
CA LYS A 561 -3.20 -14.72 -30.91
C LYS A 561 -3.16 -14.21 -29.47
N TRP A 562 -2.53 -14.98 -28.60
CA TRP A 562 -2.18 -14.59 -27.24
C TRP A 562 -0.67 -14.37 -27.16
N GLN A 563 -0.27 -13.35 -26.42
CA GLN A 563 1.13 -12.97 -26.25
C GLN A 563 1.41 -12.73 -24.79
N PHE A 564 2.44 -13.39 -24.28
CA PHE A 564 3.02 -13.14 -22.97
C PHE A 564 4.40 -12.56 -23.19
N GLN A 565 4.73 -11.46 -22.53
CA GLN A 565 6.01 -10.79 -22.66
C GLN A 565 6.53 -10.38 -21.28
N TYR A 566 7.80 -10.65 -21.06
CA TYR A 566 8.59 -10.08 -19.98
C TYR A 566 9.60 -9.12 -20.60
N ILE A 567 9.70 -7.91 -20.07
CA ILE A 567 10.62 -6.87 -20.52
C ILE A 567 11.44 -6.40 -19.32
N HIS A 568 12.75 -6.43 -19.45
CA HIS A 568 13.69 -5.81 -18.52
C HIS A 568 14.29 -4.57 -19.18
N GLY A 569 14.02 -3.40 -18.62
CA GLY A 569 14.54 -2.12 -19.09
C GLY A 569 15.71 -1.65 -18.24
N PHE A 570 16.76 -1.17 -18.88
CA PHE A 570 17.94 -0.51 -18.31
C PHE A 570 17.94 0.93 -18.80
N LEU A 571 17.57 1.87 -17.93
CA LEU A 571 17.54 3.31 -18.21
C LEU A 571 18.84 3.93 -17.69
N ASP A 572 19.60 4.60 -18.56
CA ASP A 572 20.69 5.49 -18.18
C ASP A 572 20.20 6.94 -18.26
N ASN A 573 19.89 7.52 -17.09
CA ASN A 573 19.35 8.87 -17.00
C ASN A 573 20.47 9.86 -16.65
N ILE A 574 20.64 10.89 -17.47
CA ILE A 574 21.74 11.84 -17.31
C ILE A 574 21.67 12.64 -15.99
N ALA A 575 20.48 12.75 -15.38
CA ALA A 575 20.28 13.45 -14.12
C ALA A 575 20.52 12.56 -12.89
N VAL A 576 20.22 11.26 -12.96
CA VAL A 576 20.19 10.36 -11.78
C VAL A 576 21.01 9.07 -11.91
N GLY A 577 21.61 8.82 -13.08
CA GLY A 577 22.35 7.60 -13.37
C GLY A 577 21.46 6.41 -13.76
N GLN A 578 22.00 5.21 -13.54
CA GLN A 578 21.40 3.97 -14.02
C GLN A 578 20.25 3.48 -13.12
N SER A 579 19.15 3.06 -13.74
CA SER A 579 18.00 2.45 -13.08
C SER A 579 17.39 1.32 -13.93
N ASN A 580 16.69 0.38 -13.29
CA ASN A 580 16.14 -0.80 -13.95
C ASN A 580 14.62 -0.93 -13.73
N ALA A 581 13.90 -1.49 -14.70
CA ALA A 581 12.47 -1.76 -14.62
C ALA A 581 12.13 -3.16 -15.13
N ASN A 582 11.20 -3.85 -14.46
CA ASN A 582 10.66 -5.15 -14.88
C ASN A 582 9.18 -4.98 -15.28
N ILE A 583 8.82 -5.40 -16.49
CA ILE A 583 7.46 -5.27 -17.02
C ILE A 583 6.98 -6.64 -17.46
N TYR A 584 5.82 -7.05 -16.95
CA TYR A 584 5.10 -8.25 -17.36
C TYR A 584 3.84 -7.83 -18.11
N ALA A 585 3.69 -8.28 -19.36
CA ALA A 585 2.60 -7.88 -20.22
C ALA A 585 1.93 -9.09 -20.88
N MET A 586 0.61 -9.04 -20.95
CA MET A 586 -0.20 -9.95 -21.74
C MET A 586 -0.97 -9.17 -22.80
N ARG A 587 -1.06 -9.70 -24.01
CA ARG A 587 -1.87 -9.13 -25.10
C ARG A 587 -2.64 -10.23 -25.80
N VAL A 588 -3.93 -9.98 -26.02
CA VAL A 588 -4.77 -10.75 -26.96
C VAL A 588 -4.95 -9.91 -28.21
N GLN A 589 -4.63 -10.48 -29.37
CA GLN A 589 -4.88 -9.89 -30.68
C GLN A 589 -5.99 -10.68 -31.36
N MET A 590 -7.06 -9.98 -31.75
CA MET A 590 -8.17 -10.53 -32.51
C MET A 590 -8.36 -9.67 -33.76
N ASP A 591 -8.26 -10.30 -34.93
CA ASP A 591 -8.50 -9.66 -36.23
C ASP A 591 -9.70 -10.32 -36.90
N PHE A 592 -10.59 -9.54 -37.51
CA PHE A 592 -11.81 -10.02 -38.18
C PHE A 592 -11.61 -10.20 -39.68
#